data_AF-A0A225V4U5-F1
#
_entry.id   AF-A0A225V4U5-F1
#
_cell.length_a   1.000
_cell.length_b   1.000
_cell.length_c   1.000
_cell.angle_alpha   90.00
_cell.angle_beta   90.00
_cell.angle_gamma   90.00
#
_symmetry.space_group_name_H-M   'P 1'
#
loop_
_entity.id
_entity.type
_entity.pdbx_description
1 polymer ?
#
loop_
_entity_poly.entity_id
_entity_poly.type
_entity_poly.pdbx_seq_one_letter_code
_entity_poly.pdbx_strand_id
1 'polypeptide(L)'
;MSKSSVRNIVLYYKKHDVKMDRRVVRVVKANRFISEATLAAFVARKKTYLSRIHMKKRLAYAKKYKDMTADAWEKVLFTDEGMVEMHGKSGYVSVWRRTHEAFNPKCVLPTFKNSRKSVLI
;
A
#
# COMPACT_ATOMS: atom_id res chain seq x y z
N MET A 1 12.16 -15.07 -5.67
CA MET A 1 12.19 -16.55 -5.81
C MET A 1 10.89 -17.11 -5.28
N SER A 2 10.28 -18.06 -5.99
CA SER A 2 9.07 -18.72 -5.49
C SER A 2 9.40 -19.68 -4.34
N LYS A 3 8.41 -20.02 -3.51
CA LYS A 3 8.56 -21.01 -2.42
C LYS A 3 9.08 -22.36 -2.93
N SER A 4 8.67 -22.74 -4.14
CA SER A 4 9.13 -23.95 -4.83
C SER A 4 10.61 -23.88 -5.21
N SER A 5 11.11 -22.74 -5.70
CA SER A 5 12.54 -22.56 -5.99
C SER A 5 13.41 -22.67 -4.74
N VAL A 6 12.99 -22.10 -3.61
CA VAL A 6 13.77 -22.14 -2.36
C VAL A 6 13.85 -23.58 -1.83
N ARG A 7 12.75 -24.35 -1.88
CA ARG A 7 12.75 -25.77 -1.49
C ARG A 7 13.68 -26.61 -2.36
N ASN A 8 13.65 -26.44 -3.68
CA ASN A 8 14.50 -27.17 -4.60
C ASN A 8 16.00 -26.90 -4.35
N ILE A 9 16.36 -25.66 -4.02
CA ILE A 9 17.75 -25.30 -3.66
C ILE A 9 18.16 -25.96 -2.34
N VAL A 10 17.30 -25.93 -1.31
CA VAL A 10 17.61 -26.60 -0.04
C VAL A 10 17.78 -28.12 -0.22
N LEU A 11 16.93 -28.74 -1.03
CA LEU A 11 17.03 -30.16 -1.36
C LEU A 11 18.30 -30.50 -2.15
N TYR A 12 18.72 -29.65 -3.09
CA TYR A 12 19.95 -29.85 -3.86
C TYR A 12 21.19 -29.90 -2.96
N TYR A 13 21.41 -28.89 -2.11
CA TYR A 13 22.58 -28.87 -1.23
C TYR A 13 22.57 -30.00 -0.21
N LYS A 14 21.38 -30.40 0.28
CA LYS A 14 21.23 -31.55 1.19
C LYS A 14 21.52 -32.89 0.49
N LYS A 15 21.13 -33.04 -0.77
CA LYS A 15 21.35 -34.25 -1.57
C LYS A 15 22.83 -34.45 -1.92
N HIS A 16 23.55 -33.36 -2.15
CA HIS A 16 24.96 -33.41 -2.56
C HIS A 16 25.95 -33.19 -1.41
N ASP A 17 25.47 -33.08 -0.16
CA ASP A 17 26.25 -32.81 1.05
C ASP A 17 27.21 -31.60 0.94
N VAL A 18 26.79 -30.58 0.19
CA VAL A 18 27.58 -29.36 -0.02
C VAL A 18 27.14 -28.29 0.96
N LYS A 19 28.12 -27.60 1.58
CA LYS A 19 27.81 -26.42 2.41
C LYS A 19 27.21 -25.30 1.57
N MET A 20 26.08 -24.77 2.01
CA MET A 20 25.46 -23.61 1.36
C MET A 20 26.31 -22.35 1.52
N ASP A 21 26.47 -21.59 0.44
CA ASP A 21 27.03 -20.23 0.48
C ASP A 21 26.20 -19.36 1.45
N ARG A 22 26.88 -18.51 2.23
CA ARG A 22 26.28 -17.55 3.15
C ARG A 22 25.18 -16.69 2.49
N ARG A 23 25.29 -16.38 1.20
CA ARG A 23 24.28 -15.65 0.42
C ARG A 23 23.00 -16.46 0.26
N VAL A 24 23.12 -17.74 -0.09
CA VAL A 24 21.99 -18.66 -0.23
C VAL A 24 21.30 -18.85 1.11
N VAL A 25 22.07 -19.06 2.19
CA VAL A 25 21.53 -19.18 3.56
C VAL A 25 20.74 -17.94 3.95
N ARG A 26 21.24 -16.74 3.65
CA ARG A 26 20.51 -15.47 3.91
C ARG A 26 19.19 -15.40 3.17
N VAL A 27 19.17 -15.74 1.88
CA VAL A 27 17.95 -15.73 1.05
C VAL A 27 16.93 -16.76 1.53
N VAL A 28 17.37 -17.97 1.88
CA VAL A 28 16.49 -19.02 2.43
C VAL A 28 15.90 -18.59 3.77
N LYS A 29 16.72 -18.06 4.69
CA LYS A 29 16.25 -17.56 6.00
C LYS A 29 15.26 -16.39 5.85
N ALA A 30 15.54 -15.43 4.97
CA ALA A 30 14.65 -14.31 4.70
C ALA A 30 13.29 -14.77 4.13
N ASN A 31 13.30 -15.67 3.14
CA ASN A 31 12.05 -16.21 2.57
C ASN A 31 11.26 -17.04 3.59
N ARG A 32 11.94 -17.79 4.45
CA ARG A 32 11.31 -18.53 5.55
C ARG A 32 10.65 -17.57 6.54
N PHE A 33 11.36 -16.53 6.98
CA PHE A 33 10.81 -15.49 7.86
C PHE A 33 9.60 -14.78 7.24
N ILE A 34 9.66 -14.41 5.97
CA ILE A 34 8.53 -13.78 5.25
C ILE A 34 7.32 -14.72 5.19
N SER A 35 7.56 -16.03 4.93
CA SER A 35 6.50 -17.04 4.88
C SER A 35 5.88 -17.31 6.26
N GLU A 36 6.70 -17.46 7.31
CA GLU A 36 6.25 -17.66 8.69
C GLU A 36 5.51 -16.41 9.21
N ALA A 37 5.96 -15.21 8.82
CA ALA A 37 5.33 -13.94 9.16
C ALA A 37 4.04 -13.65 8.35
N THR A 38 3.64 -14.52 7.41
CA THR A 38 2.49 -14.35 6.48
C THR A 38 2.55 -13.07 5.63
N LEU A 39 3.76 -12.58 5.36
CA LEU A 39 3.98 -11.37 4.56
C LEU A 39 3.99 -11.71 3.07
N ALA A 40 3.33 -10.88 2.26
CA ALA A 40 3.38 -10.97 0.81
C ALA A 40 3.66 -9.60 0.20
N ALA A 41 4.22 -9.59 -1.01
CA ALA A 41 4.42 -8.38 -1.78
C ALA A 41 3.08 -7.92 -2.37
N PHE A 42 2.71 -6.67 -2.11
CA PHE A 42 1.54 -6.01 -2.66
C PHE A 42 1.93 -4.67 -3.27
N VAL A 43 1.14 -4.18 -4.22
CA VAL A 43 1.24 -2.78 -4.67
C VAL A 43 0.69 -1.87 -3.56
N ALA A 44 1.45 -0.85 -3.19
CA ALA A 44 1.05 0.16 -2.22
C ALA A 44 -0.15 0.96 -2.75
N ARG A 45 -1.17 1.13 -1.91
CA ARG A 45 -2.32 1.98 -2.27
C ARG A 45 -1.89 3.44 -2.22
N LYS A 46 -2.24 4.21 -3.25
CA LYS A 46 -2.03 5.66 -3.27
C LYS A 46 -3.17 6.35 -2.52
N LYS A 47 -2.86 7.13 -1.49
CA LYS A 47 -3.85 7.89 -0.72
C LYS A 47 -3.30 9.24 -0.36
N THR A 48 -4.18 10.24 -0.29
CA THR A 48 -3.79 11.57 0.15
C THR A 48 -3.23 11.54 1.56
N TYR A 49 -2.14 12.28 1.77
CA TYR A 49 -1.60 12.44 3.10
C TYR A 49 -2.61 13.19 4.00
N LEU A 50 -2.89 12.64 5.18
CA LEU A 50 -3.77 13.27 6.17
C LEU A 50 -3.00 13.47 7.47
N SER A 51 -2.97 14.72 7.94
CA SER A 51 -2.48 15.03 9.28
C SER A 51 -3.43 14.44 10.34
N ARG A 52 -2.94 14.29 11.57
CA ARG A 52 -3.76 13.84 12.71
C ARG A 52 -4.98 14.74 12.94
N ILE A 53 -4.84 16.04 12.67
CA ILE A 53 -5.91 17.02 12.78
C ILE A 53 -6.96 16.77 11.68
N HIS A 54 -6.54 16.56 10.44
CA HIS A 54 -7.44 16.28 9.33
C HIS A 54 -8.23 14.99 9.57
N MET A 55 -7.57 13.92 10.06
CA MET A 55 -8.23 12.66 10.37
C MET A 55 -9.34 12.83 11.43
N LYS A 56 -9.07 13.58 12.50
CA LYS A 56 -10.08 13.86 13.54
C LYS A 56 -11.27 14.64 12.99
N LYS A 57 -11.03 15.72 12.24
CA LYS A 57 -12.10 16.54 11.65
C LYS A 57 -12.98 15.75 10.68
N ARG A 58 -12.35 14.95 9.79
CA ARG A 58 -13.08 14.08 8.85
C ARG A 58 -13.90 13.02 9.56
N LEU A 59 -13.37 12.40 10.61
CA LEU A 59 -14.11 11.41 11.40
C LEU A 59 -15.31 12.05 12.11
N ALA A 60 -15.15 13.24 12.70
CA ALA A 60 -16.24 13.96 13.33
C ALA A 60 -17.34 14.33 12.32
N TYR A 61 -16.97 14.81 11.15
CA TYR A 61 -17.90 15.10 10.05
C TYR A 61 -18.67 13.84 9.61
N ALA A 62 -17.96 12.73 9.35
CA ALA A 62 -18.57 11.48 8.94
C ALA A 62 -19.54 10.93 10.00
N LYS A 63 -19.20 11.05 11.29
CA LYS A 63 -20.12 10.66 12.38
C LYS A 63 -21.34 11.56 12.44
N LYS A 64 -21.18 12.88 12.26
CA LYS A 64 -22.27 13.85 12.34
C LYS A 64 -23.35 13.61 11.27
N TYR A 65 -22.94 13.22 10.06
CA TYR A 65 -23.85 13.02 8.93
C TYR A 65 -24.07 11.56 8.55
N LYS A 66 -23.73 10.61 9.44
CA LYS A 66 -23.87 9.17 9.19
C LYS A 66 -25.31 8.76 8.91
N ASP A 67 -26.25 9.34 9.66
CA ASP A 67 -27.67 8.98 9.61
C ASP A 67 -28.50 10.00 8.79
N MET A 68 -27.83 10.81 7.97
CA MET A 68 -28.48 11.80 7.11
C MET A 68 -29.23 11.10 5.95
N THR A 69 -30.49 11.48 5.74
CA THR A 69 -31.37 10.86 4.74
C THR A 69 -31.05 11.30 3.31
N ALA A 70 -31.49 10.51 2.32
CA ALA A 70 -31.28 10.80 0.90
C ALA A 70 -31.85 12.17 0.50
N ASP A 71 -33.08 12.48 0.91
CA ASP A 71 -33.75 13.77 0.65
C ASP A 71 -32.95 14.98 1.17
N ALA A 72 -32.19 14.78 2.24
CA ALA A 72 -31.35 15.83 2.80
C ALA A 72 -30.06 16.02 1.97
N TRP A 73 -29.50 14.94 1.41
CA TRP A 73 -28.36 15.00 0.49
C TRP A 73 -28.72 15.62 -0.86
N GLU A 74 -29.94 15.42 -1.35
CA GLU A 74 -30.42 16.02 -2.62
C GLU A 74 -30.43 17.56 -2.58
N LYS A 75 -30.56 18.14 -1.40
CA LYS A 75 -30.56 19.60 -1.20
C LYS A 75 -29.14 20.18 -1.09
N VAL A 76 -28.10 19.34 -1.09
CA VAL A 76 -26.71 19.78 -0.95
C VAL A 76 -26.12 20.05 -2.34
N LEU A 77 -25.83 21.33 -2.61
CA LEU A 77 -25.04 21.72 -3.77
C LEU A 77 -23.55 21.64 -3.44
N PHE A 78 -22.82 20.75 -4.11
CA PHE A 78 -21.37 20.66 -4.01
C PHE A 78 -20.70 21.51 -5.07
N THR A 79 -19.75 22.35 -4.66
CA THR A 79 -18.88 23.12 -5.53
C THR A 79 -17.44 22.76 -5.20
N ASP A 80 -16.61 22.51 -6.20
CA ASP A 80 -15.17 22.30 -6.04
C ASP A 80 -14.45 22.79 -7.29
N GLU A 81 -13.17 23.13 -7.14
CA GLU A 81 -12.30 23.50 -8.25
C GLU A 81 -11.40 22.31 -8.61
N GLY A 82 -11.41 21.90 -9.88
CA GLY A 82 -10.70 20.73 -10.37
C GLY A 82 -9.38 21.09 -11.05
N MET A 83 -8.29 20.37 -10.73
CA MET A 83 -7.01 20.50 -11.43
C MET A 83 -6.86 19.36 -12.43
N VAL A 84 -6.76 19.67 -13.74
CA VAL A 84 -6.47 18.66 -14.78
C VAL A 84 -4.97 18.61 -15.04
N GLU A 85 -4.33 17.51 -14.66
CA GLU A 85 -2.90 17.27 -14.92
C GLU A 85 -2.68 16.66 -16.31
N MET A 86 -1.84 17.29 -17.15
CA MET A 86 -1.53 16.82 -18.51
C MET A 86 -0.48 15.70 -18.59
N HIS A 87 0.24 15.42 -17.49
CA HIS A 87 1.35 14.45 -17.46
C HIS A 87 1.15 13.35 -16.41
N GLY A 88 0.99 12.11 -16.87
CA GLY A 88 0.86 10.93 -16.03
C GLY A 88 2.10 10.04 -16.06
N LYS A 89 2.68 9.78 -14.89
CA LYS A 89 3.23 8.46 -14.51
C LYS A 89 3.58 8.50 -13.02
N SER A 90 2.69 7.94 -12.21
CA SER A 90 3.05 7.57 -10.85
C SER A 90 3.36 6.08 -10.89
N GLY A 91 4.63 5.73 -10.70
CA GLY A 91 5.07 4.34 -10.69
C GLY A 91 4.35 3.50 -9.63
N TYR A 92 4.50 2.18 -9.74
CA TYR A 92 4.05 1.25 -8.72
C TYR A 92 5.14 1.11 -7.66
N VAL A 93 4.78 1.33 -6.39
CA VAL A 93 5.65 1.03 -5.25
C VAL A 93 5.17 -0.28 -4.65
N SER A 94 6.07 -1.25 -4.50
CA SER A 94 5.77 -2.53 -3.85
C SER A 94 6.04 -2.43 -2.36
N VAL A 95 5.12 -2.96 -1.54
CA VAL A 95 5.23 -3.05 -0.08
C VAL A 95 5.02 -4.48 0.36
N TRP A 96 5.78 -4.91 1.37
CA TRP A 96 5.61 -6.21 2.00
C TRP A 96 4.71 -6.05 3.22
N ARG A 97 3.54 -6.69 3.21
CA ARG A 97 2.54 -6.55 4.29
C ARG A 97 1.64 -7.78 4.38
N ARG A 98 0.87 -7.86 5.47
CA ARG A 98 -0.25 -8.82 5.58
C ARG A 98 -1.48 -8.30 4.84
N THR A 99 -2.43 -9.19 4.55
CA THR A 99 -3.63 -8.87 3.76
C THR A 99 -4.46 -7.73 4.36
N HIS A 100 -4.61 -7.72 5.70
CA HIS A 100 -5.40 -6.72 6.45
C HIS A 100 -4.70 -5.38 6.67
N GLU A 101 -3.39 -5.27 6.43
CA GLU A 101 -2.60 -4.05 6.70
C GLU A 101 -2.62 -3.05 5.54
N ALA A 102 -3.58 -3.17 4.62
CA ALA A 102 -3.62 -2.40 3.37
C ALA A 102 -3.67 -0.88 3.56
N PHE A 103 -4.27 -0.44 4.67
CA PHE A 103 -4.45 0.97 5.00
C PHE A 103 -3.56 1.41 6.17
N ASN A 104 -2.63 0.56 6.63
CA ASN A 104 -1.63 0.97 7.61
C ASN A 104 -0.82 2.13 7.00
N PRO A 105 -0.60 3.24 7.71
CA PRO A 105 0.18 4.38 7.21
C PRO A 105 1.56 4.00 6.66
N LYS A 106 2.18 2.92 7.17
CA LYS A 106 3.48 2.41 6.69
C LYS A 106 3.41 1.66 5.35
N CYS A 107 2.21 1.23 4.95
CA CYS A 107 1.95 0.39 3.78
C CYS A 107 1.26 1.14 2.63
N VAL A 108 0.94 2.42 2.85
CA VAL A 108 0.25 3.29 1.91
C VAL A 108 1.26 4.27 1.34
N LEU A 109 1.18 4.55 0.04
CA LEU A 109 1.96 5.59 -0.59
C LEU A 109 1.22 6.92 -0.43
N PRO A 110 1.73 7.87 0.39
CA PRO A 110 1.10 9.17 0.53
C PRO A 110 1.23 9.96 -0.79
N THR A 111 0.12 10.53 -1.24
CA THR A 111 0.08 11.48 -2.34
C THR A 111 -0.08 12.88 -1.78
N PHE A 112 0.75 13.79 -2.27
CA PHE A 112 0.70 15.22 -1.96
C PHE A 112 0.25 15.98 -3.21
N LYS A 113 -0.43 17.11 -3.04
CA LYS A 113 -0.74 18.00 -4.16
C LYS A 113 0.58 18.50 -4.74
N ASN A 114 0.80 18.26 -6.03
CA ASN A 114 2.01 18.65 -6.73
C ASN A 114 1.77 20.00 -7.43
N SER A 115 2.75 20.90 -7.44
CA SER A 115 2.69 22.23 -8.05
C SER A 115 2.99 22.22 -9.56
N ARG A 116 2.54 21.19 -10.29
CA ARG A 116 2.75 21.06 -11.74
C ARG A 116 1.89 22.05 -12.53
N LYS A 117 2.28 22.32 -13.77
CA LYS A 117 1.45 23.06 -14.74
C LYS A 117 0.14 22.32 -14.96
N SER A 118 -0.96 22.99 -14.69
CA SER A 118 -2.32 22.46 -14.77
C SER A 118 -3.30 23.54 -15.15
N VAL A 119 -4.43 23.13 -15.69
CA VAL A 119 -5.58 24.01 -15.91
C VAL A 119 -6.58 23.80 -14.78
N LEU A 120 -7.07 24.91 -14.23
CA LEU A 120 -8.15 24.95 -13.25
C LEU A 120 -9.48 24.98 -13.99
N ILE A 121 -10.46 24.21 -13.52
CA ILE A 121 -11.84 24.16 -14.03
C ILE A 121 -12.78 24.41 -12.87
#